data_AF-A0A849PTW9-F1
#
_entry.id   AF-A0A849PTW9-F1
#
_cell.length_a   1.000
_cell.length_b   1.000
_cell.length_c   1.000
_cell.angle_alpha   90.00
_cell.angle_beta   90.00
_cell.angle_gamma   90.00
#
_symmetry.space_group_name_H-M   'P 1'
#
loop_
_entity.id
_entity.type
_entity.pdbx_description
1 polymer ?
#
loop_
_entity_poly.entity_id
_entity_poly.type
_entity_poly.pdbx_seq_one_letter_code
_entity_poly.pdbx_strand_id
1 'polypeptide(L)'
;EGERPAAYIIILDDTRIRPDARYDAGIALQNIRLAAMEKGIGSCVIGSVNREVLREELDVPLELEIMLVLAMGIPAEEIVLEETGEEHDIRYWRDENGCHHVPKRELQEVLFKAY
;
A
#
# COMPACT_ATOMS: atom_id res chain seq x y z
N GLU A 1 -21.09 6.24 -2.11
CA GLU A 1 -21.46 5.06 -2.90
C GLU A 1 -21.01 5.36 -4.33
N GLY A 2 -19.97 4.68 -4.83
CA GLY A 2 -19.35 5.03 -6.13
C GLY A 2 -17.82 4.91 -6.18
N GLU A 3 -17.14 4.95 -5.03
CA GLU A 3 -15.67 4.84 -4.94
C GLU A 3 -15.30 3.65 -4.05
N ARG A 4 -15.47 2.44 -4.58
CA ARG A 4 -14.98 1.22 -3.93
C ARG A 4 -13.95 0.56 -4.85
N PRO A 5 -12.86 0.01 -4.30
CA PRO A 5 -11.95 -0.82 -5.06
C PRO A 5 -12.74 -1.91 -5.81
N ALA A 6 -12.42 -2.11 -7.08
CA ALA A 6 -13.04 -3.13 -7.92
C ALA A 6 -12.54 -4.53 -7.58
N ALA A 7 -11.32 -4.62 -7.01
CA ALA A 7 -10.71 -5.88 -6.62
C ALA A 7 -9.82 -5.71 -5.38
N TYR A 8 -9.58 -6.83 -4.70
CA TYR A 8 -8.64 -6.94 -3.59
C TYR A 8 -7.76 -8.18 -3.80
N ILE A 9 -6.47 -8.06 -3.49
CA ILE A 9 -5.53 -9.19 -3.41
C ILE A 9 -5.06 -9.30 -1.97
N ILE A 10 -5.16 -10.49 -1.38
CA ILE A 10 -4.64 -10.76 -0.04
C ILE A 10 -3.27 -11.42 -0.17
N ILE A 11 -2.27 -10.82 0.45
CA ILE A 11 -0.91 -11.34 0.49
C ILE A 11 -0.77 -12.25 1.71
N LEU A 12 -0.48 -13.52 1.46
CA LEU A 12 -0.36 -14.56 2.47
C LEU A 12 1.09 -15.03 2.59
N ASP A 13 1.53 -15.31 3.82
CA ASP A 13 2.80 -15.98 4.11
C ASP A 13 2.53 -17.41 4.60
N ASP A 14 3.13 -18.42 3.96
CA ASP A 14 2.99 -19.82 4.37
C ASP A 14 4.00 -20.15 5.46
N THR A 15 3.53 -20.11 6.70
CA THR A 15 4.36 -20.30 7.90
C THR A 15 4.97 -21.70 8.02
N ARG A 16 4.49 -22.68 7.22
CA ARG A 16 5.08 -24.03 7.15
C ARG A 16 6.41 -24.03 6.39
N ILE A 17 6.62 -23.07 5.50
CA ILE A 17 7.86 -22.91 4.74
C ILE A 17 8.85 -22.09 5.57
N ARG A 18 8.42 -20.90 5.99
CA ARG A 18 9.16 -20.02 6.89
C ARG A 18 8.20 -19.00 7.52
N PRO A 19 8.48 -18.50 8.72
CA PRO A 19 7.79 -17.34 9.26
C PRO A 19 8.37 -16.02 8.72
N ASP A 20 7.57 -14.95 8.78
CA ASP A 20 8.00 -13.55 8.60
C ASP A 20 8.58 -13.24 7.22
N ALA A 21 7.87 -13.60 6.15
CA ALA A 21 8.25 -13.28 4.78
C ALA A 21 8.01 -11.81 4.38
N ARG A 22 8.09 -10.85 5.32
CA ARG A 22 7.72 -9.44 5.10
C ARG A 22 8.46 -8.76 3.94
N TYR A 23 9.73 -9.11 3.72
CA TYR A 23 10.52 -8.52 2.63
C TYR A 23 10.04 -9.01 1.27
N ASP A 24 9.85 -10.32 1.13
CA ASP A 24 9.33 -10.95 -0.08
C ASP A 24 7.92 -10.46 -0.38
N ALA A 25 7.06 -10.34 0.65
CA ALA A 25 5.73 -9.77 0.53
C ALA A 25 5.78 -8.33 0.01
N GLY A 26 6.69 -7.50 0.53
CA GLY A 26 6.89 -6.12 0.06
C GLY A 26 7.35 -6.04 -1.40
N ILE A 27 8.30 -6.89 -1.81
CA ILE A 27 8.81 -6.97 -3.20
C ILE A 27 7.70 -7.43 -4.14
N ALA A 28 7.00 -8.52 -3.82
CA ALA A 28 5.91 -9.04 -4.63
C ALA A 28 4.80 -8.00 -4.79
N LEU A 29 4.41 -7.37 -3.69
CA LEU A 29 3.39 -6.33 -3.68
C LEU A 29 3.81 -5.12 -4.53
N GLN A 30 5.04 -4.62 -4.41
CA GLN A 30 5.50 -3.49 -5.21
C GLN A 30 5.53 -3.82 -6.71
N ASN A 31 5.94 -5.03 -7.09
CA ASN A 31 5.92 -5.48 -8.49
C ASN A 31 4.49 -5.50 -9.06
N ILE A 32 3.52 -6.05 -8.30
CA ILE A 32 2.10 -6.05 -8.69
C ILE A 32 1.60 -4.61 -8.88
N ARG A 33 1.95 -3.70 -7.96
CA ARG A 33 1.52 -2.29 -8.02
C ARG A 33 2.07 -1.57 -9.24
N LEU A 34 3.35 -1.75 -9.55
CA LEU A 34 3.96 -1.13 -10.73
C LEU A 34 3.33 -1.67 -12.03
N ALA A 35 3.09 -2.98 -12.10
CA ALA A 35 2.42 -3.60 -13.25
C ALA A 35 0.95 -3.16 -13.39
N ALA A 36 0.24 -2.96 -12.28
CA ALA A 36 -1.10 -2.41 -12.26
C ALA A 36 -1.11 -0.96 -12.75
N MET A 37 -0.18 -0.14 -12.26
CA MET A 37 -0.05 1.27 -12.64
C MET A 37 0.28 1.44 -14.12
N GLU A 38 1.14 0.59 -14.68
CA GLU A 38 1.43 0.54 -16.13
C GLU A 38 0.14 0.32 -16.96
N LYS A 39 -0.84 -0.39 -16.40
CA LYS A 39 -2.13 -0.66 -17.02
C LYS A 39 -3.22 0.37 -16.68
N GLY A 40 -2.86 1.48 -16.01
CA GLY A 40 -3.80 2.50 -15.57
C GLY A 40 -4.67 2.09 -14.37
N ILE A 41 -4.28 1.05 -13.64
CA ILE A 41 -4.99 0.56 -12.45
C ILE A 41 -4.30 1.12 -11.20
N GLY A 42 -5.04 1.91 -10.43
CA GLY A 42 -4.61 2.41 -9.13
C GLY A 42 -4.61 1.31 -8.07
N SER A 43 -3.76 1.47 -7.06
CA SER A 43 -3.68 0.50 -5.97
C SER A 43 -3.30 1.12 -4.63
N CYS A 44 -3.91 0.61 -3.56
CA CYS A 44 -3.67 1.02 -2.18
C CYS A 44 -3.33 -0.20 -1.31
N VAL A 45 -2.23 -0.10 -0.57
CA VAL A 45 -1.77 -1.14 0.36
C VAL A 45 -2.38 -0.89 1.72
N ILE A 46 -3.05 -1.90 2.28
CA ILE A 46 -3.77 -1.81 3.54
C ILE A 46 -3.17 -2.83 4.52
N GLY A 47 -2.47 -2.32 5.54
CA GLY A 47 -1.98 -3.11 6.66
C GLY A 47 -2.92 -3.14 7.87
N SER A 48 -3.73 -2.07 8.01
CA SER A 48 -4.76 -1.92 9.04
C SER A 48 -6.04 -2.66 8.63
N VAL A 49 -5.99 -3.99 8.72
CA VAL A 49 -7.12 -4.88 8.41
C VAL A 49 -7.49 -5.72 9.62
N ASN A 50 -8.77 -6.10 9.73
CA ASN A 50 -9.22 -7.08 10.71
C ASN A 50 -8.89 -8.49 10.19
N ARG A 51 -7.77 -9.05 10.67
CA ARG A 51 -7.25 -10.34 10.21
C ARG A 51 -8.12 -11.51 10.63
N GLU A 52 -8.74 -11.44 11.80
CA GLU A 52 -9.64 -12.49 12.30
C GLU A 52 -10.88 -12.60 11.40
N VAL A 53 -11.53 -11.46 11.12
CA VAL A 53 -12.70 -11.42 10.23
C VAL A 53 -12.34 -11.82 8.81
N LEU A 54 -11.23 -11.32 8.25
CA LEU A 54 -10.79 -11.71 6.89
C LEU A 54 -10.50 -13.21 6.81
N ARG A 55 -9.94 -13.80 7.87
CA ARG A 55 -9.64 -15.22 7.92
C ARG A 55 -10.91 -16.06 7.90
N GLU A 56 -11.90 -15.69 8.71
CA GLU A 56 -13.19 -16.36 8.79
C GLU A 56 -13.97 -16.26 7.48
N GLU A 57 -14.14 -15.04 6.96
CA GLU A 57 -14.96 -14.79 5.76
C GLU A 57 -14.39 -15.38 4.46
N LEU A 58 -13.08 -15.63 4.43
CA LEU A 58 -12.37 -16.13 3.24
C LEU A 58 -11.78 -17.52 3.43
N ASP A 59 -12.14 -18.20 4.51
CA ASP A 59 -11.69 -19.56 4.85
C ASP A 59 -10.15 -19.72 4.79
N VAL A 60 -9.39 -18.71 5.26
CA VAL A 60 -7.92 -18.71 5.18
C VAL A 60 -7.34 -19.67 6.23
N PRO A 61 -6.61 -20.73 5.86
CA PRO A 61 -6.03 -21.69 6.80
C PRO A 61 -5.07 -21.01 7.80
N LEU A 62 -5.01 -21.52 9.04
CA LEU A 62 -4.19 -20.93 10.12
C LEU A 62 -2.70 -20.85 9.79
N GLU A 63 -2.19 -21.79 8.99
CA GLU A 63 -0.80 -21.76 8.52
C GLU A 63 -0.48 -20.63 7.54
N LEU A 64 -1.49 -20.00 6.94
CA LEU A 64 -1.32 -18.86 6.04
C LEU A 64 -1.57 -17.57 6.80
N GLU A 65 -0.49 -16.82 7.05
CA GLU A 65 -0.56 -15.55 7.75
C GLU A 65 -0.98 -14.42 6.81
N ILE A 66 -1.96 -13.61 7.22
CA ILE A 66 -2.46 -12.48 6.42
C ILE A 66 -1.53 -11.28 6.61
N MET A 67 -0.68 -11.03 5.62
CA MET A 67 0.34 -10.00 5.69
C MET A 67 -0.23 -8.61 5.41
N LEU A 68 -0.77 -8.43 4.20
CA LEU A 68 -1.26 -7.15 3.66
C LEU A 68 -2.43 -7.41 2.70
N VAL A 69 -3.26 -6.39 2.49
CA VAL A 69 -4.28 -6.38 1.44
C VAL A 69 -3.94 -5.30 0.42
N LEU A 70 -4.01 -5.63 -0.87
CA LEU A 70 -3.88 -4.68 -1.96
C LEU A 70 -5.26 -4.42 -2.56
N ALA A 71 -5.81 -3.23 -2.30
CA ALA A 71 -7.02 -2.74 -2.96
C ALA A 71 -6.66 -2.20 -4.35
N MET A 72 -7.48 -2.51 -5.35
CA MET A 72 -7.24 -2.14 -6.75
C MET A 72 -8.49 -1.57 -7.41
N GLY A 73 -8.32 -0.59 -8.30
CA GLY A 73 -9.42 0.02 -9.02
C GLY A 73 -8.98 1.09 -10.01
N ILE A 74 -9.94 1.68 -10.72
CA ILE A 74 -9.67 2.84 -11.58
C ILE A 74 -9.50 4.06 -10.68
N PRO A 75 -8.38 4.81 -10.78
CA PRO A 75 -8.19 6.03 -10.01
C PRO A 75 -9.33 7.03 -10.26
N ALA A 76 -9.90 7.58 -9.19
CA ALA A 76 -10.95 8.60 -9.23
C ALA A 76 -10.49 9.95 -8.63
N GLU A 77 -9.24 10.02 -8.16
CA GLU A 77 -8.65 11.21 -7.54
C GLU A 77 -7.32 11.55 -8.18
N GLU A 78 -6.98 12.84 -8.17
CA GLU A 78 -5.66 13.35 -8.53
C GLU A 78 -4.74 13.30 -7.31
N ILE A 79 -3.50 12.85 -7.52
CA ILE A 79 -2.48 12.76 -6.47
C ILE A 79 -1.30 13.63 -6.88
N VAL A 80 -0.94 14.58 -6.02
CA VAL A 80 0.23 15.44 -6.19
C VAL A 80 1.27 15.09 -5.15
N LEU A 81 2.51 14.90 -5.61
CA LEU A 81 3.67 14.75 -4.72
C LEU A 81 4.23 16.13 -4.40
N GLU A 82 4.49 16.37 -3.13
CA GLU A 82 5.06 17.64 -2.65
C GLU A 82 6.33 17.37 -1.84
N GLU A 83 7.20 18.37 -1.73
CA GLU A 83 8.30 18.35 -0.79
C GLU A 83 7.76 18.65 0.62
N THR A 84 8.35 18.07 1.65
CA THR A 84 7.86 18.24 3.05
C THR A 84 8.07 19.64 3.63
N GLY A 85 8.82 20.51 2.93
CA GLY A 85 9.14 21.87 3.38
C GLY A 85 9.94 21.91 4.70
N GLU A 86 10.02 23.09 5.31
CA GLU A 86 10.79 23.33 6.55
C GLU A 86 10.21 22.62 7.78
N GLU A 87 8.90 22.33 7.80
CA GLU A 87 8.25 21.65 8.93
C GLU A 87 8.43 20.13 8.89
N HIS A 88 8.92 19.58 7.77
CA HIS A 88 9.16 18.14 7.59
C HIS A 88 7.93 17.25 7.89
N ASP A 89 6.72 17.79 7.74
CA ASP A 89 5.48 17.06 7.97
C ASP A 89 5.18 16.11 6.79
N ILE A 90 4.94 14.84 7.12
CA ILE A 90 4.69 13.77 6.15
C ILE A 90 3.21 13.39 6.06
N ARG A 91 2.34 14.03 6.85
CA ARG A 91 0.91 13.76 6.82
C ARG A 91 0.35 14.22 5.48
N TYR A 92 -0.30 13.29 4.78
CA TYR A 92 -1.06 13.62 3.58
C TYR A 92 -2.27 14.48 3.94
N TRP A 93 -2.74 15.28 2.99
CA TRP A 93 -3.90 16.15 3.14
C TRP A 93 -4.68 16.23 1.83
N ARG A 94 -5.85 16.89 1.87
CA ARG A 94 -6.68 17.14 0.69
C ARG A 94 -6.96 18.63 0.59
N ASP A 95 -6.86 19.18 -0.62
CA ASP A 95 -7.16 20.59 -0.87
C ASP A 95 -8.66 20.85 -1.06
N GLU A 96 -9.03 22.10 -1.30
CA GLU A 96 -10.42 22.52 -1.52
C GLU A 96 -11.04 21.92 -2.80
N ASN A 97 -10.20 21.48 -3.75
CA ASN A 97 -10.62 20.83 -5.00
C ASN A 97 -10.68 19.29 -4.87
N GLY A 98 -10.32 18.74 -3.72
CA GLY A 98 -10.28 17.29 -3.48
C GLY A 98 -9.02 16.59 -3.98
N CYS A 99 -8.00 17.33 -4.42
CA CYS A 99 -6.69 16.78 -4.80
C CYS A 99 -5.98 16.21 -3.57
N HIS A 100 -5.33 15.06 -3.72
CA HIS A 100 -4.62 14.38 -2.63
C HIS A 100 -3.13 14.74 -2.65
N HIS A 101 -2.70 15.50 -1.65
CA HIS A 101 -1.32 15.95 -1.53
C HIS A 101 -0.54 15.01 -0.62
N VAL A 102 0.58 14.48 -1.14
CA VAL A 102 1.42 13.51 -0.44
C VAL A 102 2.84 14.06 -0.31
N PRO A 103 3.18 14.65 0.86
CA PRO A 103 4.53 15.12 1.13
C PRO A 103 5.55 13.97 1.11
N LYS A 104 6.66 14.17 0.40
CA LYS A 104 7.79 13.25 0.28
C LYS A 104 9.04 13.90 0.82
N ARG A 105 9.74 13.16 1.69
CA ARG A 105 11.04 13.55 2.21
C ARG A 105 12.02 13.70 1.07
N GLU A 106 12.82 14.74 1.14
CA GLU A 106 13.94 14.97 0.23
C GLU A 106 14.99 13.86 0.35
N LEU A 107 15.76 13.65 -0.73
CA LEU A 107 16.78 12.58 -0.77
C LEU A 107 17.82 12.74 0.35
N GLN A 108 18.25 13.97 0.65
CA GLN A 108 19.22 14.25 1.73
C GLN A 108 18.73 13.85 3.12
N GLU A 109 17.42 13.75 3.34
CA GLU A 109 16.88 13.33 4.64
C GLU A 109 16.91 11.81 4.84
N VAL A 110 16.87 11.05 3.74
CA VAL A 110 16.84 9.58 3.78
C VAL A 110 18.22 8.97 3.55
N LEU A 111 19.22 9.78 3.20
CA LEU A 111 20.62 9.37 3.08
C LEU A 111 21.41 9.71 4.35
N PHE A 112 21.97 8.69 4.99
CA PHE A 112 22.93 8.92 6.08
C PHE A 112 24.30 9.41 5.54
N LYS A 113 24.77 8.83 4.42
CA LYS A 113 26.05 9.18 3.76
C LYS A 113 26.12 8.65 2.33
N ALA A 114 26.70 9.43 1.41
CA ALA A 114 27.06 9.01 0.06
C ALA A 114 28.59 8.85 -0.07
N TYR A 115 29.05 7.89 -0.88
CA TYR A 115 30.46 7.57 -1.11
C TYR A 115 30.77 7.58 -2.60
#